data_AF-A0AAD5FDJ0-F1
#
_entry.id   AF-A0AAD5FDJ0-F1
#
_cell.length_a   1.000
_cell.length_b   1.000
_cell.length_c   1.000
_cell.angle_alpha   90.00
_cell.angle_beta   90.00
_cell.angle_gamma   90.00
#
_symmetry.space_group_name_H-M   'P 1'
#
loop_
_entity.id
_entity.type
_entity.pdbx_description
1 polymer ?
#
loop_
_entity_poly.entity_id
_entity_poly.type
_entity_poly.pdbx_seq_one_letter_code
_entity_poly.pdbx_strand_id
1 'polypeptide(L)'
;MKCTAEYEEQHCGNISLFWCLSETEGPCQPLNDPDRYSFRIDETKITGDGGFRQQDAFITFPHLRLNDTGFYQCKASCQHSKATAVGHLINITVTGHDGTSLNRSDRCGMDPFLLAISIFTMLQIHDHFFLVLQVQ
;
A
#
# COMPACT_ATOMS: atom_id res chain seq x y z
N MET A 1 -4.95 4.48 0.36
CA MET A 1 -4.40 3.21 0.89
C MET A 1 -3.06 3.50 1.56
N LYS A 2 -2.73 2.77 2.64
CA LYS A 2 -1.50 2.98 3.39
C LYS A 2 -0.64 1.71 3.38
N CYS A 3 0.67 1.91 3.25
CA CYS A 3 1.66 0.86 3.39
C CYS A 3 2.71 1.31 4.40
N THR A 4 2.93 0.53 5.44
CA THR A 4 3.88 0.81 6.52
C THR A 4 5.10 -0.08 6.35
N ALA A 5 6.28 0.51 6.26
CA ALA A 5 7.55 -0.20 6.27
C ALA A 5 8.33 0.14 7.53
N GLU A 6 8.72 -0.86 8.30
CA GLU A 6 9.63 -0.70 9.43
C GLU A 6 10.98 -1.29 9.07
N TYR A 7 12.07 -0.57 9.30
CA TYR A 7 13.41 -1.04 8.95
C TYR A 7 14.48 -0.55 9.90
N GLU A 8 15.55 -1.31 10.03
CA GLU A 8 16.71 -0.89 10.80
C GLU A 8 17.65 -0.03 9.93
N GLU A 9 17.90 1.21 10.35
CA GLU A 9 18.74 2.15 9.60
C GLU A 9 20.17 1.63 9.38
N GLN A 10 20.73 0.90 10.35
CA GLN A 10 22.09 0.36 10.23
C GLN A 10 22.20 -0.66 9.08
N HIS A 11 21.20 -1.52 8.93
CA HIS A 11 21.20 -2.59 7.93
C HIS A 11 20.74 -2.13 6.56
N CYS A 12 19.78 -1.20 6.51
CA CYS A 12 19.18 -0.77 5.24
C CYS A 12 19.72 0.57 4.74
N GLY A 13 20.22 1.44 5.64
CA GLY A 13 20.54 2.84 5.38
C GLY A 13 19.27 3.65 5.17
N ASN A 14 18.65 3.46 4.02
CA ASN A 14 17.30 3.91 3.70
C ASN A 14 16.60 2.84 2.87
N ILE A 15 15.31 2.99 2.65
CA ILE A 15 14.52 2.09 1.83
C ILE A 15 13.92 2.82 0.63
N SER A 16 13.65 2.08 -0.44
CA SER A 16 12.77 2.51 -1.52
C SER A 16 11.41 1.85 -1.30
N LEU A 17 10.39 2.64 -0.99
CA LEU A 17 9.03 2.20 -0.71
C LEU A 17 8.09 2.71 -1.81
N PHE A 18 7.39 1.81 -2.50
CA PHE A 18 6.53 2.18 -3.62
C PHE A 18 5.33 1.25 -3.80
N TRP A 19 4.30 1.77 -4.47
CA TRP A 19 3.13 1.00 -4.89
C TRP A 19 3.25 0.62 -6.36
N CYS A 20 2.71 -0.54 -6.70
CA CYS A 20 2.64 -1.01 -8.08
C CYS A 20 1.33 -1.70 -8.40
N LEU A 21 0.98 -1.68 -9.69
CA LEU A 21 0.02 -2.60 -10.28
C LEU A 21 0.69 -3.97 -10.43
N SER A 22 0.04 -4.98 -9.87
CA SER A 22 0.45 -6.37 -9.99
C SER A 22 -0.43 -7.05 -11.03
N GLU A 23 0.19 -7.54 -12.10
CA GLU A 23 -0.49 -8.39 -13.07
C GLU A 23 -0.25 -9.86 -12.72
N THR A 24 -1.15 -10.76 -13.15
CA THR A 24 -1.06 -12.20 -12.89
C THR A 24 0.24 -12.80 -13.45
N GLU A 25 0.71 -12.27 -14.58
CA GLU A 25 1.96 -12.68 -15.24
C GLU A 25 2.70 -11.43 -15.72
N GLY A 26 3.51 -10.82 -14.85
CA GLY A 26 4.29 -9.66 -15.25
C GLY A 26 5.09 -9.02 -14.11
N PRO A 27 6.12 -8.22 -14.44
CA PRO A 27 6.82 -7.42 -13.45
C PRO A 27 5.87 -6.35 -12.89
N CYS A 28 5.87 -6.18 -11.57
CA CYS A 28 5.00 -5.20 -10.92
C CYS A 28 5.37 -3.79 -11.39
N GLN A 29 4.39 -3.08 -11.96
CA GLN A 29 4.58 -1.80 -12.62
C GLN A 29 4.40 -0.67 -11.61
N PRO A 30 5.46 0.11 -11.29
CA PRO A 30 5.35 1.22 -10.34
C PRO A 30 4.26 2.19 -10.77
N LEU A 31 3.44 2.61 -9.82
CA LEU A 31 2.46 3.66 -10.05
C LEU A 31 3.19 5.00 -10.06
N ASN A 32 3.24 5.65 -11.23
CA ASN A 32 4.05 6.85 -11.43
C ASN A 32 3.32 7.95 -12.21
N ASP A 33 2.04 7.78 -12.50
CA ASP A 33 1.21 8.77 -13.18
C ASP A 33 0.72 9.83 -12.17
N PRO A 34 1.25 11.07 -12.20
CA PRO A 34 0.91 12.11 -11.23
C PRO A 34 -0.49 12.70 -11.45
N ASP A 35 -1.07 12.54 -12.65
CA ASP A 35 -2.43 13.01 -12.95
C ASP A 35 -3.49 12.04 -12.41
N ARG A 36 -3.10 10.78 -12.15
CA ARG A 36 -3.96 9.74 -11.61
C ARG A 36 -3.76 9.48 -10.12
N TYR A 37 -2.52 9.59 -9.64
CA TYR A 37 -2.16 9.16 -8.29
C TYR A 37 -1.41 10.26 -7.55
N SER A 38 -1.75 10.43 -6.27
CA SER A 38 -0.97 11.25 -5.35
C SER A 38 -0.22 10.34 -4.38
N PHE A 39 1.10 10.47 -4.35
CA PHE A 39 1.98 9.76 -3.42
C PHE A 39 2.42 10.67 -2.30
N ARG A 40 2.44 10.13 -1.09
CA ARG A 40 3.02 10.78 0.07
C ARG A 40 3.73 9.73 0.91
N ILE A 41 4.94 10.02 1.33
CA ILE A 41 5.69 9.19 2.26
C ILE A 41 5.95 10.03 3.50
N ASP A 42 5.50 9.54 4.65
CA ASP A 42 5.83 10.10 5.95
C ASP A 42 6.85 9.18 6.63
N GLU A 43 7.87 9.76 7.27
CA GLU A 43 8.89 8.99 7.99
C GLU A 43 8.88 9.35 9.47
N THR A 44 8.95 8.34 10.33
CA THR A 44 9.06 8.48 11.78
C THR A 44 10.20 7.64 12.33
N LYS A 45 10.91 8.18 13.32
CA LYS A 45 11.90 7.41 14.09
C LYS A 45 11.20 6.73 15.25
N ILE A 46 11.35 5.41 15.36
CA ILE A 46 10.77 4.65 16.46
C ILE A 46 11.65 4.89 17.70
N THR A 47 11.13 5.64 18.65
CA THR A 47 11.91 6.04 19.84
C THR A 47 12.02 4.85 20.80
N GLY A 48 13.25 4.52 21.20
CA GLY A 48 13.52 3.46 22.18
C GLY A 48 13.98 2.13 21.57
N ASP A 49 13.96 1.99 20.23
CA ASP A 49 14.31 0.74 19.56
C ASP A 49 15.46 0.95 18.55
N GLY A 50 16.70 0.71 19.01
CA GLY A 50 17.88 0.30 18.22
C GLY A 50 18.36 1.11 16.99
N GLY A 51 17.65 2.14 16.53
CA GLY A 51 17.84 2.71 15.19
C GLY A 51 16.82 2.22 14.16
N PHE A 52 15.65 1.74 14.59
CA PHE A 52 14.53 1.45 13.71
C PHE A 52 13.82 2.73 13.24
N ARG A 53 13.44 2.72 11.98
CA ARG A 53 12.66 3.77 11.31
C ARG A 53 11.41 3.15 10.72
N GLN A 54 10.38 3.97 10.62
CA GLN A 54 9.13 3.62 9.97
C GLN A 54 8.85 4.61 8.84
N GLN A 55 8.47 4.10 7.67
CA GLN A 55 7.95 4.89 6.56
C GLN A 55 6.52 4.46 6.23
N ASP A 56 5.61 5.41 6.20
CA ASP A 56 4.23 5.24 5.79
C ASP A 56 4.06 5.79 4.36
N ALA A 57 3.91 4.91 3.36
CA ALA A 57 3.59 5.28 1.99
C ALA A 57 2.08 5.28 1.76
N PHE A 58 1.55 6.47 1.55
CA PHE A 58 0.16 6.72 1.16
C PHE A 58 0.05 6.86 -0.35
N ILE A 59 -0.91 6.15 -0.91
CA ILE A 59 -1.40 6.41 -2.27
C ILE A 59 -2.87 6.81 -2.22
N THR A 60 -3.18 7.88 -2.94
CA THR A 60 -4.54 8.39 -3.13
C THR A 60 -4.87 8.47 -4.61
N PHE A 61 -6.12 8.14 -4.94
CA PHE A 61 -6.70 8.27 -6.28
C PHE A 61 -7.63 9.49 -6.23
N PRO A 62 -7.21 10.69 -6.69
CA PRO A 62 -8.04 11.89 -6.60
C PRO A 62 -9.34 11.75 -7.38
N HIS A 63 -9.32 11.00 -8.48
CA HIS A 63 -10.48 10.72 -9.33
C HIS A 63 -10.47 9.24 -9.74
N LEU A 64 -11.20 8.40 -9.00
CA LEU A 64 -11.37 6.99 -9.34
C LEU A 64 -12.12 6.82 -10.66
N ARG A 65 -11.63 5.91 -11.50
CA ARG A 65 -12.16 5.54 -12.81
C ARG A 65 -12.37 4.03 -12.84
N LEU A 66 -13.27 3.56 -13.71
CA LEU A 66 -13.51 2.12 -13.88
C LEU A 66 -12.23 1.34 -14.20
N ASN A 67 -11.30 1.95 -14.92
CA ASN A 67 -10.00 1.38 -15.27
C ASN A 67 -8.93 1.45 -14.15
N ASP A 68 -9.29 1.92 -12.95
CA ASP A 68 -8.48 1.72 -11.73
C ASP A 68 -8.74 0.35 -11.09
N THR A 69 -9.71 -0.41 -11.58
CA THR A 69 -9.93 -1.79 -11.13
C THR A 69 -8.70 -2.65 -11.43
N GLY A 70 -8.18 -3.33 -10.41
CA GLY A 70 -6.98 -4.14 -10.55
C GLY A 70 -6.38 -4.57 -9.22
N PHE A 71 -5.27 -5.31 -9.30
CA PHE A 71 -4.52 -5.75 -8.14
C PHE A 71 -3.33 -4.82 -7.88
N TYR A 72 -3.20 -4.40 -6.63
CA TYR A 72 -2.22 -3.43 -6.16
C TYR A 72 -1.35 -4.06 -5.10
N GLN A 73 -0.07 -3.73 -5.12
CA GLN A 73 0.89 -4.25 -4.15
C GLN A 73 1.90 -3.18 -3.76
N CYS A 74 2.26 -3.18 -2.48
CA CYS A 74 3.34 -2.34 -1.97
C CYS A 74 4.64 -3.14 -1.91
N LYS A 75 5.77 -2.52 -2.24
CA LYS A 75 7.10 -3.13 -2.15
C LYS A 75 8.08 -2.18 -1.49
N ALA A 76 8.99 -2.77 -0.73
CA ALA A 76 10.10 -2.08 -0.09
C ALA A 76 11.43 -2.75 -0.45
N SER A 77 12.48 -1.97 -0.65
CA SER A 77 13.83 -2.49 -0.84
C SER A 77 14.85 -1.68 -0.07
N CYS A 78 15.71 -2.36 0.69
CA CYS A 78 16.83 -1.76 1.40
C CYS A 78 17.95 -1.37 0.45
N GLN A 79 18.49 -0.16 0.60
CA GLN A 79 19.55 0.35 -0.26
C GLN A 79 20.88 -0.40 -0.06
N HIS A 80 21.24 -0.73 1.18
CA HIS A 80 22.51 -1.39 1.49
C HIS A 80 22.47 -2.91 1.27
N SER A 81 21.54 -3.61 1.93
CA SER A 81 21.49 -5.07 1.94
C SER A 81 20.80 -5.68 0.70
N LYS A 82 20.14 -4.85 -0.11
CA LYS A 82 19.23 -5.29 -1.19
C LYS A 82 18.10 -6.20 -0.74
N ALA A 83 17.88 -6.34 0.57
CA ALA A 83 16.73 -7.05 1.10
C ALA A 83 15.45 -6.41 0.58
N THR A 84 14.46 -7.22 0.22
CA THR A 84 13.18 -6.75 -0.30
C THR A 84 12.05 -7.30 0.55
N ALA A 85 11.04 -6.48 0.80
CA ALA A 85 9.78 -6.92 1.39
C ALA A 85 8.64 -6.61 0.42
N VAL A 86 7.64 -7.50 0.39
CA VAL A 86 6.48 -7.39 -0.48
C VAL A 86 5.23 -7.48 0.38
N GLY A 87 4.36 -6.48 0.27
CA GLY A 87 3.12 -6.40 1.01
C GLY A 87 2.04 -7.30 0.41
N HIS A 88 0.93 -7.41 1.12
CA HIS A 88 -0.23 -8.14 0.62
C HIS A 88 -0.78 -7.54 -0.68
N LEU A 89 -1.33 -8.41 -1.51
CA LEU A 89 -2.03 -8.03 -2.73
C LEU A 89 -3.41 -7.49 -2.37
N ILE A 90 -3.73 -6.27 -2.80
CA ILE A 90 -5.04 -5.63 -2.62
C ILE A 90 -5.78 -5.69 -3.96
N ASN A 91 -7.02 -6.18 -3.96
CA ASN A 91 -7.90 -6.07 -5.12
C ASN A 91 -8.78 -4.82 -4.98
N ILE A 92 -8.66 -3.86 -5.90
CA ILE A 92 -9.56 -2.71 -5.99
C ILE A 92 -10.56 -2.99 -7.11
N THR A 93 -11.85 -2.89 -6.79
CA THR A 93 -12.93 -2.97 -7.77
C THR A 93 -13.67 -1.64 -7.80
N VAL A 94 -13.64 -0.95 -8.94
CA VAL A 94 -14.39 0.29 -9.15
C VAL A 94 -15.63 -0.02 -9.97
N THR A 95 -16.79 0.24 -9.41
CA THR A 95 -18.09 0.07 -10.09
C THR A 95 -18.69 1.44 -10.40
N GLY A 96 -19.36 1.54 -11.55
CA GLY A 96 -20.09 2.73 -11.97
C GLY A 96 -21.58 2.43 -11.94
N HIS A 97 -22.39 3.36 -11.45
CA HIS A 97 -23.83 3.29 -11.63
C HIS A 97 -24.20 4.12 -12.86
N ASP A 98 -24.64 3.46 -13.92
CA ASP A 98 -25.09 4.14 -15.14
C ASP A 98 -26.42 4.82 -14.83
N GLY A 99 -26.35 6.14 -14.59
CA GLY A 99 -27.48 6.95 -14.16
C GLY A 99 -28.46 7.22 -15.29
N THR A 100 -29.20 6.21 -15.74
CA THR A 100 -30.43 6.38 -16.52
C THR A 100 -31.60 5.67 -15.84
N SER A 101 -32.09 6.24 -14.73
CA SER A 101 -33.43 6.86 -14.68
C SER A 101 -33.89 7.12 -13.24
N LEU A 102 -34.38 8.35 -13.05
CA LEU A 102 -35.35 8.83 -12.05
C LEU A 102 -34.87 9.24 -10.64
N ASN A 103 -34.92 10.56 -10.47
CA ASN A 103 -35.16 11.35 -9.27
C ASN A 103 -34.10 11.36 -8.15
N ARG A 104 -33.34 12.46 -8.20
CA ARG A 104 -32.82 13.23 -7.07
C ARG A 104 -33.50 12.91 -5.74
N SER A 105 -32.76 12.21 -4.89
CA SER A 105 -32.72 12.44 -3.46
C SER A 105 -31.31 12.09 -3.01
N ASP A 106 -30.49 13.12 -2.81
CA ASP A 106 -29.17 12.99 -2.22
C ASP A 106 -29.30 12.31 -0.85
N ARG A 107 -28.95 11.03 -0.82
CA ARG A 107 -28.57 10.33 0.40
C ARG A 107 -27.30 9.58 0.08
N CYS A 108 -26.16 10.18 0.47
CA CYS A 108 -24.92 9.44 0.64
C CYS A 108 -25.16 8.37 1.72
N GLY A 109 -25.68 7.22 1.30
CA GLY A 109 -25.70 6.00 2.09
C GLY A 109 -24.27 5.51 2.18
N MET A 110 -23.57 5.86 3.25
CA MET A 110 -22.44 5.06 3.72
C MET A 110 -23.03 3.70 4.07
N ASP A 111 -22.77 2.68 3.25
CA ASP A 111 -23.05 1.29 3.61
C ASP A 111 -21.97 0.88 4.63
N PRO A 112 -22.31 0.67 5.92
CA PRO A 112 -21.39 0.09 6.86
C PRO A 112 -21.38 -1.44 6.64
N PHE A 113 -20.37 -2.14 7.17
CA PHE A 113 -20.17 -3.60 7.10
C PHE A 113 -19.47 -4.05 5.79
N LEU A 114 -18.27 -4.64 5.80
CA LEU A 114 -17.59 -5.48 6.77
C LEU A 114 -16.07 -5.17 6.75
N LEU A 115 -15.56 -4.53 7.81
CA LEU A 115 -14.14 -4.64 8.14
C LEU A 115 -13.89 -6.05 8.68
N ALA A 116 -13.66 -7.00 7.79
CA ALA A 116 -13.01 -8.24 8.17
C ALA A 116 -11.55 -7.88 8.48
N ILE A 117 -11.27 -7.61 9.77
CA ILE A 117 -9.91 -7.45 10.26
C ILE A 117 -9.24 -8.80 10.06
N SER A 118 -8.47 -8.95 8.99
CA SER A 118 -7.63 -10.12 8.78
C SER A 118 -6.44 -10.00 9.74
N ILE A 119 -6.63 -10.56 10.93
CA ILE A 119 -5.62 -10.65 11.99
C ILE A 119 -4.68 -11.82 11.64
N PHE A 120 -3.43 -11.46 11.34
CA PHE A 120 -2.20 -12.26 11.23
C PHE A 120 -2.11 -13.40 10.19
N THR A 121 -1.18 -13.22 9.23
CA THR A 121 -0.14 -14.23 8.96
C THR A 121 1.22 -13.55 8.84
N MET A 122 2.03 -13.69 9.89
CA MET A 122 3.46 -13.41 9.83
C MET A 122 4.11 -14.38 8.83
N LEU A 123 4.80 -13.87 7.81
CA LEU A 123 5.79 -14.70 7.11
C LEU A 123 7.08 -14.67 7.94
N GLN A 124 7.11 -15.51 8.99
CA GLN A 124 8.32 -15.73 9.79
C GLN A 124 9.32 -16.58 9.00
N ILE A 125 10.26 -15.93 8.33
CA ILE A 125 11.52 -16.56 7.95
C ILE A 125 12.53 -16.20 9.04
N HIS A 126 12.92 -17.20 9.84
CA HIS A 126 13.94 -17.09 10.88
C HIS A 126 15.29 -16.68 10.27
N ASP A 127 15.66 -15.41 10.42
CA ASP A 127 16.90 -14.94 11.06
C ASP A 127 17.08 -13.44 10.75
N HIS A 128 16.93 -12.59 11.78
CA HIS A 128 17.10 -11.13 11.80
C HIS A 128 16.19 -10.29 10.86
N PHE A 129 15.04 -9.83 11.38
CA PHE A 129 14.14 -8.93 10.65
C PHE A 129 14.65 -7.48 10.63
N PHE A 130 15.29 -7.10 9.54
CA PHE A 130 15.76 -5.73 9.29
C PHE A 130 14.79 -4.87 8.46
N LEU A 131 13.76 -5.49 7.88
CA LEU A 131 12.72 -4.84 7.08
C LEU A 131 11.40 -5.61 7.22
N VAL A 132 10.35 -4.92 7.63
CA VAL A 132 8.97 -5.42 7.76
C VAL A 132 8.06 -4.52 6.94
N LEU A 133 7.06 -5.10 6.27
CA LEU A 133 6.14 -4.36 5.41
C LEU A 133 4.70 -4.79 5.66
N GLN A 134 3.81 -3.83 5.92
CA GLN A 134 2.40 -4.04 6.22
C GLN A 134 1.54 -3.13 5.36
N VAL A 135 0.35 -3.61 5.00
CA VAL A 135 -0.63 -2.90 4.17
C VAL A 135 -1.92 -2.71 4.96
N GLN A 136 -2.47 -1.50 4.95
CA GLN A 136 -3.63 -1.06 5.74
C GLN A 136 -4.62 -0.27 4.88
#